data_AF-A0A1X0UFU2-F1
#
_entry.id   AF-A0A1X0UFU2-F1
#
_cell.length_a   1.000
_cell.length_b   1.000
_cell.length_c   1.000
_cell.angle_alpha   90.00
_cell.angle_beta   90.00
_cell.angle_gamma   90.00
#
_symmetry.space_group_name_H-M   'P 1'
#
loop_
_entity.id
_entity.type
_entity.pdbx_description
1 polymer ?
#
loop_
_entity_poly.entity_id
_entity_poly.type
_entity_poly.pdbx_seq_one_letter_code
_entity_poly.pdbx_strand_id
1 'polypeptide(L)'
;MYTPLLANIAILVLSGFVGFAVISKVPNTLHTPLMSGTNAIHGIVVLGALVVLGKVEDPSIGLQIILFVALVFGTVNVIGGFVVTDRMLSMFKSKPVPAAVAPGSVEKGADS
;
A
#
# COMPACT_ATOMS: atom_id res chain seq x y z
N MET A 1 -25.30 -10.37 24.05
CA MET A 1 -24.55 -11.43 23.34
C MET A 1 -24.52 -11.23 21.82
N TYR A 2 -25.61 -10.77 21.18
CA TYR A 2 -25.63 -10.53 19.71
C TYR A 2 -25.08 -9.18 19.26
N THR A 3 -24.95 -8.20 20.15
CA THR A 3 -24.49 -6.85 19.85
C THR A 3 -23.12 -6.76 19.13
N PRO A 4 -22.04 -7.47 19.56
CA PRO A 4 -20.77 -7.41 18.84
C PRO A 4 -20.83 -8.08 17.46
N LEU A 5 -21.61 -9.16 17.30
CA LEU A 5 -21.78 -9.83 16.01
C LEU A 5 -22.54 -8.93 15.03
N LEU A 6 -23.65 -8.31 15.46
CA LEU A 6 -24.40 -7.36 14.65
C LEU A 6 -23.52 -6.16 14.25
N ALA A 7 -22.72 -5.63 15.18
CA ALA A 7 -21.79 -4.55 14.89
C ALA A 7 -20.74 -4.96 13.84
N ASN A 8 -20.12 -6.14 13.97
CA ASN A 8 -19.12 -6.63 13.01
C ASN A 8 -19.73 -6.87 11.61
N ILE A 9 -20.96 -7.39 11.54
CA ILE A 9 -21.67 -7.55 10.27
C ILE A 9 -21.97 -6.18 9.65
N ALA A 10 -22.44 -5.21 10.46
CA ALA A 10 -22.66 -3.85 9.98
C ALA A 10 -21.37 -3.22 9.44
N ILE A 11 -20.24 -3.38 10.16
CA ILE A 11 -18.92 -2.91 9.71
C ILE A 11 -18.53 -3.59 8.40
N LEU A 12 -18.69 -4.91 8.29
CA LEU A 12 -18.38 -5.66 7.07
C LEU A 12 -19.17 -5.14 5.87
N VAL A 13 -20.49 -5.01 6.01
CA VAL A 13 -21.37 -4.55 4.93
C VAL A 13 -21.07 -3.10 4.55
N LEU A 14 -20.97 -2.19 5.53
CA LEU A 14 -20.70 -0.78 5.27
C LEU A 14 -19.30 -0.55 4.68
N SER A 15 -18.28 -1.27 5.16
CA SER A 15 -16.93 -1.19 4.58
C SER A 15 -16.90 -1.68 3.13
N GLY A 16 -17.69 -2.69 2.76
CA GLY A 16 -17.87 -3.12 1.38
C GLY A 16 -18.46 -2.03 0.49
N PHE A 17 -19.52 -1.35 0.95
CA PHE A 17 -20.09 -0.19 0.24
C PHE A 17 -19.09 0.95 0.08
N VAL A 18 -18.31 1.26 1.12
CA VAL A 18 -17.25 2.27 1.07
C VAL A 18 -16.19 1.88 0.04
N GLY A 19 -15.74 0.63 0.05
CA GLY A 19 -14.76 0.10 -0.91
C GLY A 19 -15.24 0.25 -2.35
N PHE A 20 -16.49 -0.15 -2.63
CA PHE A 20 -17.11 0.06 -3.94
C PHE A 20 -17.15 1.54 -4.34
N ALA A 21 -17.68 2.40 -3.46
CA ALA A 21 -17.86 3.82 -3.74
C ALA A 21 -16.54 4.58 -3.97
N VAL A 22 -15.42 4.10 -3.40
CA VAL A 22 -14.08 4.65 -3.59
C VAL A 22 -13.43 4.10 -4.87
N ILE A 23 -13.43 2.78 -5.07
CA ILE A 23 -12.76 2.13 -6.21
C ILE A 23 -13.41 2.53 -7.54
N SER A 24 -14.73 2.70 -7.60
CA SER A 24 -15.44 3.12 -8.82
C SER A 24 -15.03 4.51 -9.34
N LYS A 25 -14.31 5.31 -8.55
CA LYS A 25 -13.87 6.66 -8.91
C LYS A 25 -12.38 6.74 -9.28
N VAL A 26 -11.66 5.61 -9.27
CA VAL A 26 -10.23 5.59 -9.60
C VAL A 26 -10.05 5.59 -11.14
N PRO A 27 -9.23 6.49 -11.71
CA PRO A 27 -8.97 6.50 -13.15
C PRO A 27 -8.19 5.27 -13.60
N ASN A 28 -8.36 4.89 -14.88
CA ASN A 28 -7.75 3.68 -15.43
C ASN A 28 -6.22 3.62 -15.31
N THR A 29 -5.56 4.78 -15.36
CA THR A 29 -4.10 4.91 -15.21
C THR A 29 -3.61 4.44 -13.84
N LEU A 30 -4.47 4.43 -12.82
CA LEU A 30 -4.14 4.04 -11.45
C LEU A 30 -4.60 2.63 -11.08
N HIS A 31 -5.25 1.85 -11.96
CA HIS A 31 -5.70 0.49 -11.59
C HIS A 31 -4.55 -0.45 -11.20
N THR A 32 -3.41 -0.37 -11.89
CA THR A 32 -2.24 -1.20 -11.56
C THR A 32 -1.57 -0.77 -10.24
N PRO A 33 -1.27 0.53 -10.02
CA PRO A 33 -0.85 1.01 -8.70
C PRO A 33 -1.86 0.69 -7.58
N LEU A 34 -3.16 0.81 -7.85
CA LEU A 34 -4.23 0.49 -6.89
C LEU A 34 -4.22 -0.99 -6.53
N MET A 35 -4.08 -1.88 -7.52
CA MET A 35 -3.99 -3.32 -7.31
C MET A 35 -2.79 -3.68 -6.43
N SER A 36 -1.64 -3.03 -6.65
CA SER A 36 -0.45 -3.20 -5.78
C SER A 36 -0.71 -2.64 -4.38
N GLY A 37 -1.35 -1.47 -4.28
CA GLY A 37 -1.66 -0.83 -3.01
C GLY A 37 -2.62 -1.64 -2.14
N THR A 38 -3.67 -2.23 -2.73
CA THR A 38 -4.59 -3.10 -2.00
C THR A 38 -3.93 -4.40 -1.53
N ASN A 39 -2.95 -4.93 -2.29
CA ASN A 39 -2.12 -6.04 -1.82
C ASN A 39 -1.29 -5.64 -0.59
N ALA A 40 -0.69 -4.45 -0.56
CA ALA A 40 0.04 -3.95 0.61
C ALA A 40 -0.86 -3.80 1.86
N ILE A 41 -2.10 -3.32 1.66
CA ILE A 41 -3.09 -3.14 2.73
C ILE A 41 -3.53 -4.49 3.32
N HIS A 42 -3.72 -5.51 2.49
CA HIS A 42 -4.04 -6.87 2.96
C HIS A 42 -2.92 -7.47 3.82
N GLY A 43 -1.71 -6.90 3.80
CA GLY A 43 -0.66 -7.23 4.75
C GLY A 43 -1.05 -7.07 6.24
N ILE A 44 -2.20 -6.46 6.55
CA ILE A 44 -2.84 -6.44 7.89
C ILE A 44 -2.90 -7.82 8.58
N VAL A 45 -2.84 -8.92 7.84
CA VAL A 45 -2.73 -10.29 8.37
C VAL A 45 -1.58 -10.43 9.38
N VAL A 46 -0.50 -9.66 9.25
CA VAL A 46 0.60 -9.63 10.22
C VAL A 46 0.13 -9.22 11.63
N LEU A 47 -0.84 -8.32 11.74
CA LEU A 47 -1.43 -7.95 13.04
C LEU A 47 -2.22 -9.12 13.64
N GLY A 48 -2.91 -9.91 12.80
CA GLY A 48 -3.57 -11.12 13.25
C GLY A 48 -2.59 -12.11 13.88
N ALA A 49 -1.44 -12.33 13.22
CA ALA A 49 -0.38 -13.19 13.75
C ALA A 49 0.21 -12.64 15.08
N LEU A 50 0.44 -11.33 15.17
CA LEU A 50 0.92 -10.68 16.40
C LEU A 50 -0.08 -10.80 17.57
N VAL A 51 -1.37 -10.62 17.29
CA VAL A 51 -2.43 -10.76 18.30
C VAL A 51 -2.53 -12.20 18.81
N VAL A 52 -2.39 -13.19 17.93
CA VAL A 52 -2.38 -14.60 18.34
C VAL A 52 -1.12 -14.90 19.15
N LEU A 53 0.05 -14.47 18.68
CA LEU A 53 1.31 -14.67 19.40
C LEU A 53 1.27 -14.07 20.81
N GLY A 54 0.67 -12.89 20.98
CA GLY A 54 0.55 -12.24 22.29
C GLY A 54 -0.51 -12.84 23.23
N LYS A 55 -1.32 -13.80 22.76
CA LYS A 55 -2.40 -14.43 23.54
C LYS A 55 -2.16 -15.89 23.88
N VAL A 56 -1.22 -16.54 23.20
CA VAL A 56 -0.96 -17.97 23.39
C VAL A 56 0.06 -18.14 24.51
N GLU A 57 -0.35 -18.78 25.58
CA GLU A 57 0.51 -19.27 26.66
C GLU A 57 0.96 -20.69 26.34
N ASP A 58 2.25 -20.99 26.56
CA ASP A 58 2.89 -22.29 26.28
C ASP A 58 2.58 -22.90 24.89
N PRO A 59 2.90 -22.19 23.79
CA PRO A 59 2.65 -22.69 22.45
C PRO A 59 3.46 -23.96 22.17
N SER A 60 2.78 -24.98 21.62
CA SER A 60 3.46 -26.16 21.07
C SER A 60 4.46 -25.77 19.98
N ILE A 61 5.51 -26.57 19.78
CA ILE A 61 6.55 -26.31 18.77
C ILE A 61 5.94 -26.09 17.38
N GLY A 62 4.93 -26.87 17.01
CA GLY A 62 4.23 -26.70 15.72
C GLY A 62 3.54 -25.35 15.59
N LEU A 63 2.89 -24.87 16.67
CA LEU A 63 2.24 -23.56 16.68
C LEU A 63 3.27 -22.42 16.62
N GLN A 64 4.41 -22.55 17.30
CA GLN A 64 5.50 -21.59 17.21
C GLN A 64 6.02 -21.44 15.78
N ILE A 65 6.21 -22.56 15.06
CA ILE A 65 6.66 -22.56 13.66
C ILE A 65 5.62 -21.87 12.78
N ILE A 66 4.33 -22.20 12.93
CA ILE A 66 3.25 -21.58 12.15
C ILE A 66 3.20 -20.06 12.39
N LEU A 67 3.29 -19.62 13.64
CA LEU A 67 3.27 -18.19 13.98
C LEU A 67 4.51 -17.47 13.44
N PHE A 68 5.68 -18.10 13.50
CA PHE A 68 6.89 -17.56 12.91
C PHE A 68 6.75 -17.38 11.39
N VAL A 69 6.28 -18.41 10.68
CA VAL A 69 6.03 -18.34 9.24
C VAL A 69 4.97 -17.28 8.92
N ALA A 70 3.87 -17.23 9.67
CA ALA A 70 2.82 -16.23 9.47
C ALA A 70 3.35 -14.80 9.62
N LEU A 71 4.22 -14.55 10.61
CA LEU A 71 4.86 -13.26 10.81
C LEU A 71 5.81 -12.91 9.66
N VAL A 72 6.69 -13.83 9.26
CA VAL A 72 7.63 -13.59 8.16
C VAL A 72 6.89 -13.27 6.86
N PHE A 73 5.90 -14.09 6.48
CA PHE A 73 5.13 -13.87 5.26
C PHE A 73 4.26 -12.62 5.34
N GLY A 74 3.66 -12.33 6.49
CA GLY A 74 2.90 -11.10 6.71
C GLY A 74 3.78 -9.85 6.56
N THR A 75 4.96 -9.85 7.17
CA THR A 75 5.93 -8.76 7.06
C THR A 75 6.42 -8.58 5.62
N VAL A 76 6.75 -9.65 4.91
CA VAL A 76 7.15 -9.60 3.50
C VAL A 76 6.04 -9.03 2.62
N ASN A 77 4.77 -9.42 2.86
CA ASN A 77 3.62 -8.92 2.11
C ASN A 77 3.43 -7.40 2.29
N VAL A 78 3.46 -6.91 3.54
CA VAL A 78 3.36 -5.47 3.85
C VAL A 78 4.50 -4.71 3.19
N ILE A 79 5.75 -5.07 3.49
CA ILE A 79 6.93 -4.32 3.02
C ILE A 79 7.03 -4.38 1.51
N GLY A 80 6.93 -5.57 0.92
CA GLY A 80 7.00 -5.76 -0.53
C GLY A 80 5.88 -5.01 -1.25
N GLY A 81 4.64 -5.08 -0.73
CA GLY A 81 3.51 -4.35 -1.27
C GLY A 81 3.73 -2.83 -1.27
N PHE A 82 4.18 -2.25 -0.16
CA PHE A 82 4.42 -0.81 -0.07
C PHE A 82 5.59 -0.34 -0.95
N VAL A 83 6.68 -1.11 -1.02
CA VAL A 83 7.83 -0.78 -1.89
C VAL A 83 7.46 -0.81 -3.37
N VAL A 84 6.71 -1.82 -3.81
CA VAL A 84 6.26 -1.92 -5.21
C VAL A 84 5.28 -0.78 -5.53
N THR A 85 4.34 -0.50 -4.62
CA THR A 85 3.36 0.57 -4.80
C THR A 85 4.03 1.95 -4.89
N ASP A 86 5.02 2.24 -4.03
CA ASP A 86 5.77 3.50 -4.09
C ASP A 86 6.52 3.65 -5.41
N ARG A 87 7.19 2.60 -5.89
CA ARG A 87 7.84 2.59 -7.21
C ARG A 87 6.84 2.86 -8.33
N MET A 88 5.65 2.25 -8.27
CA MET A 88 4.60 2.50 -9.25
C MET A 88 4.10 3.95 -9.22
N LEU A 89 3.88 4.51 -8.03
CA LEU A 89 3.40 5.88 -7.86
C LEU A 89 4.48 6.92 -8.20
N SER A 90 5.76 6.59 -8.07
CA SER A 90 6.87 7.46 -8.43
C SER A 90 6.87 7.84 -9.92
N MET A 91 6.29 7.00 -10.79
CA MET A 91 6.17 7.25 -12.22
C MET A 91 5.21 8.41 -12.57
N PHE A 92 4.35 8.81 -11.63
CA PHE A 92 3.44 9.96 -11.79
C PHE A 92 4.05 11.28 -11.30
N LYS A 93 5.24 11.25 -10.69
CA LYS A 93 5.96 12.47 -10.28
C LYS A 93 6.59 13.08 -11.54
N SER A 94 6.25 14.33 -11.84
CA SER A 94 6.89 15.07 -12.94
C SER A 94 8.39 15.14 -12.68
N LYS A 95 9.20 14.74 -13.67
CA LYS A 95 10.65 14.97 -13.64
C LYS A 95 10.87 16.48 -13.52
N PRO A 96 11.73 16.98 -12.60
CA PRO A 96 12.10 18.38 -12.59
C PRO A 96 12.62 18.73 -13.97
N VAL A 97 11.97 19.69 -14.64
CA VAL A 97 12.51 20.29 -15.86
C VAL A 97 13.84 20.90 -15.45
N PRO A 98 14.99 20.45 -15.98
CA PRO A 98 16.25 21.15 -15.75
C PRO A 98 16.00 22.61 -16.14
N ALA A 99 16.25 23.53 -15.20
CA ALA A 99 16.01 24.95 -15.40
C ALA A 99 16.50 25.33 -16.79
N ALA A 100 15.55 25.77 -17.62
CA ALA A 100 15.76 26.03 -19.02
C ALA A 100 17.04 26.85 -19.22
N VAL A 101 17.86 26.44 -20.19
CA VAL A 101 18.78 27.34 -20.86
C VAL A 101 17.95 28.55 -21.29
N ALA A 102 18.14 29.68 -20.60
CA ALA A 102 17.41 30.90 -20.85
C ALA A 102 17.69 31.37 -22.29
N PRO A 103 16.66 31.73 -23.08
CA PRO A 103 16.88 32.31 -24.40
C PRO A 103 17.30 33.78 -24.21
N GLY A 104 18.58 34.10 -24.43
CA GLY A 104 19.03 35.49 -24.50
C GLY A 104 20.45 35.76 -24.01
N SER A 105 21.46 35.38 -24.79
CA SER A 105 22.81 35.98 -24.81
C SER A 105 23.53 35.34 -26.03
N VAL A 106 23.95 36.00 -27.10
CA VAL A 106 24.38 37.37 -27.33
C VAL A 106 24.27 37.62 -28.84
N GLU A 107 23.44 38.57 -29.26
CA GLU A 107 23.66 39.30 -30.51
C GLU A 107 24.52 40.52 -30.15
N LYS A 108 25.83 40.45 -30.38
CA LYS A 108 26.70 41.63 -30.63
C LYS A 108 28.14 41.24 -30.96
N GLY A 109 28.59 41.70 -32.13
CA GLY A 109 30.01 41.79 -32.54
C GLY A 109 30.44 40.66 -33.47
N ALA A 110 30.99 40.88 -34.66
CA ALA A 110 31.41 42.12 -35.29
C ALA A 110 31.47 41.90 -36.80
N ASP A 111 31.17 42.99 -37.50
CA ASP A 111 31.61 43.29 -38.86
C ASP A 111 33.14 43.32 -38.90
N SER A 112 33.74 42.49 -39.77
CA SER A 112 35.00 42.71 -40.49
C SER A 112 35.35 41.51 -41.37
#